data_AF-A0A7J9GEQ8-F1
#
_entry.id   AF-A0A7J9GEQ8-F1
#
_cell.length_a   1.000
_cell.length_b   1.000
_cell.length_c   1.000
_cell.angle_alpha   90.00
_cell.angle_beta   90.00
_cell.angle_gamma   90.00
#
_symmetry.space_group_name_H-M   'P 1'
#
loop_
_entity.id
_entity.type
_entity.pdbx_description
1 polymer ?
#
loop_
_entity_poly.entity_id
_entity_poly.type
_entity_poly.pdbx_seq_one_letter_code
_entity_poly.pdbx_strand_id
1 'polypeptide(L)'
;VRDAKLKVFGSLKQDTDEGRSEWKKLAQLLKSEYPEYTPLLVKIMESLLSRDNIDDKTQHYDEVIDAANEVIDSIDRDELAKFFSLKSDPEDEEAEKNKKKMETSRNQLAQALYQKGLALAEIETLKGEKGSVLAGIEGTKDSDQTGGQSAVGSDVQSDLFEENFKELTKWVDLKSSKYGTLSVLSERRCGRLGTALKVVNEMIQDDGEPPKKKLYELKLSLLDEIGWSHLSTYERQWMHVRFPPSLPLF
;
A
#
# COMPACT_ATOMS: atom_id res chain seq x y z
N VAL A 1 -20.88 -16.18 -18.62
CA VAL A 1 -20.95 -16.94 -17.33
C VAL A 1 -19.84 -16.51 -16.38
N ARG A 2 -18.56 -16.49 -16.80
CA ARG A 2 -17.42 -16.05 -15.99
C ARG A 2 -17.60 -14.70 -15.29
N ASP A 3 -17.99 -13.65 -16.02
CA ASP A 3 -18.13 -12.30 -15.42
C ASP A 3 -19.31 -12.22 -14.44
N ALA A 4 -20.35 -13.03 -14.66
CA ALA A 4 -21.46 -13.14 -13.71
C ALA A 4 -21.01 -13.79 -12.39
N LYS A 5 -20.19 -14.86 -12.46
CA LYS A 5 -19.58 -15.48 -11.28
C LYS A 5 -18.69 -14.48 -10.52
N LEU A 6 -17.91 -13.68 -11.24
CA LEU A 6 -17.02 -12.67 -10.66
C LEU A 6 -17.80 -11.51 -10.01
N LYS A 7 -18.93 -11.11 -10.61
CA LYS A 7 -19.84 -10.12 -10.02
C LYS A 7 -20.46 -10.63 -8.71
N VAL A 8 -20.91 -11.88 -8.67
CA VAL A 8 -21.44 -12.51 -7.44
C VAL A 8 -20.35 -12.60 -6.38
N PHE A 9 -19.15 -13.06 -6.75
CA PHE A 9 -18.00 -13.13 -5.86
C PHE A 9 -17.67 -11.79 -5.19
N GLY A 10 -17.63 -10.71 -5.98
CA GLY A 10 -17.35 -9.37 -5.46
C GLY A 10 -18.42 -8.78 -4.55
N SER A 11 -19.63 -9.36 -4.53
CA SER A 11 -20.73 -8.93 -3.65
C SER A 11 -20.80 -9.68 -2.32
N LEU A 12 -20.00 -10.73 -2.17
CA LEU A 12 -20.01 -11.58 -0.98
C LEU A 12 -19.35 -10.83 0.18
N LYS A 13 -20.07 -10.73 1.31
CA LYS A 13 -19.56 -10.04 2.49
C LYS A 13 -18.60 -10.94 3.26
N GLN A 14 -17.60 -10.32 3.89
CA GLN A 14 -16.52 -10.98 4.66
C GLN A 14 -16.52 -10.55 6.13
N ASP A 15 -17.67 -10.10 6.62
CA ASP A 15 -17.94 -9.55 7.95
C ASP A 15 -17.97 -10.63 9.05
N THR A 16 -18.25 -11.89 8.70
CA THR A 16 -18.25 -13.04 9.64
C THR A 16 -17.21 -14.09 9.27
N ASP A 17 -16.76 -14.90 10.23
CA ASP A 17 -15.86 -16.03 9.99
C ASP A 17 -16.39 -17.03 8.95
N GLU A 18 -17.69 -17.30 9.00
CA GLU A 18 -18.36 -18.17 8.03
C GLU A 18 -18.31 -17.55 6.63
N GLY A 19 -18.65 -16.27 6.49
CA GLY A 19 -18.59 -15.55 5.21
C GLY A 19 -17.17 -15.51 4.63
N ARG A 20 -16.15 -15.35 5.49
CA ARG A 20 -14.73 -15.43 5.10
C ARG A 20 -14.35 -16.80 4.55
N SER A 21 -14.81 -17.86 5.22
CA SER A 21 -14.55 -19.25 4.79
C SER A 21 -15.23 -19.56 3.46
N GLU A 22 -16.48 -19.14 3.28
CA GLU A 22 -17.20 -19.29 2.00
C GLU A 22 -16.53 -18.50 0.87
N TRP A 23 -16.12 -17.26 1.14
CA TRP A 23 -15.40 -16.43 0.19
C TRP A 23 -14.09 -17.09 -0.24
N LYS A 24 -13.28 -17.61 0.70
CA LYS A 24 -12.02 -18.31 0.40
C LYS A 24 -12.25 -19.55 -0.47
N LYS A 25 -13.27 -20.36 -0.15
CA LYS A 25 -13.64 -21.53 -0.96
C LYS A 25 -14.04 -21.12 -2.38
N LEU A 26 -14.85 -20.08 -2.53
CA LEU A 26 -15.29 -19.61 -3.84
C LEU A 26 -14.11 -19.04 -4.64
N ALA A 27 -13.22 -18.28 -4.00
CA ALA A 27 -12.00 -17.77 -4.62
C ALA A 27 -11.13 -18.92 -5.15
N GLN A 28 -10.92 -19.97 -4.34
CA GLN A 28 -10.14 -21.14 -4.74
C GLN A 28 -10.77 -21.91 -5.91
N LEU A 29 -12.10 -22.07 -5.91
CA LEU A 29 -12.82 -22.68 -7.02
C LEU A 29 -12.66 -21.86 -8.30
N LEU A 30 -12.83 -20.53 -8.23
CA LEU A 30 -12.66 -19.66 -9.40
C LEU A 30 -11.23 -19.64 -9.92
N LYS A 31 -10.22 -19.67 -9.04
CA LYS A 31 -8.81 -19.79 -9.44
C LYS A 31 -8.55 -21.12 -10.16
N SER A 32 -9.16 -22.22 -9.71
CA SER A 32 -9.02 -23.52 -10.38
C SER A 32 -9.70 -23.55 -11.76
N GLU A 33 -10.80 -22.82 -11.93
CA GLU A 33 -11.55 -22.74 -13.19
C GLU A 33 -10.90 -21.75 -14.17
N TYR A 34 -10.25 -20.69 -13.66
CA TYR A 34 -9.67 -19.59 -14.44
C TYR A 34 -8.32 -19.11 -13.87
N PRO A 35 -7.25 -19.94 -13.93
CA PRO A 35 -6.00 -19.67 -13.22
C PRO A 35 -5.24 -18.43 -13.70
N GLU A 36 -5.28 -18.11 -14.99
CA GLU A 36 -4.56 -16.98 -15.59
C GLU A 36 -5.45 -15.75 -15.82
N TYR A 37 -6.66 -15.72 -15.24
CA TYR A 37 -7.59 -14.61 -15.48
C TYR A 37 -7.31 -13.43 -14.55
N THR A 38 -6.44 -12.51 -14.99
CA THR A 38 -6.04 -11.30 -14.23
C THR A 38 -7.20 -10.53 -13.59
N PRO A 39 -8.36 -10.30 -14.24
CA PRO A 39 -9.49 -9.61 -13.60
C PRO A 39 -10.04 -10.34 -12.35
N LEU A 40 -9.97 -11.67 -12.30
CA LEU A 40 -10.32 -12.43 -11.10
C LEU A 40 -9.31 -12.18 -9.99
N LEU A 41 -8.02 -12.26 -10.29
CA LEU A 41 -6.94 -12.04 -9.30
C LEU A 41 -7.00 -10.62 -8.73
N VAL A 42 -7.22 -9.62 -9.58
CA VAL A 42 -7.44 -8.22 -9.16
C VAL A 42 -8.66 -8.11 -8.25
N LYS A 43 -9.77 -8.79 -8.60
CA LYS A 43 -10.99 -8.77 -7.76
C LYS A 43 -10.75 -9.40 -6.40
N ILE A 44 -9.99 -10.49 -6.32
CA ILE A 44 -9.60 -11.15 -5.07
C ILE A 44 -8.80 -10.18 -4.19
N MET A 45 -7.79 -9.53 -4.77
CA MET A 45 -6.98 -8.51 -4.07
C MET A 45 -7.86 -7.35 -3.56
N GLU A 46 -8.73 -6.77 -4.39
CA GLU A 46 -9.65 -5.69 -3.98
C GLU A 46 -10.59 -6.10 -2.83
N SER A 47 -11.10 -7.32 -2.88
CA SER A 47 -11.97 -7.88 -1.84
C SER A 47 -11.23 -8.09 -0.52
N LEU A 48 -9.92 -8.40 -0.55
CA LEU A 48 -9.09 -8.44 0.66
C LEU A 48 -8.88 -7.03 1.21
N LEU A 49 -8.56 -6.04 0.37
CA LEU A 49 -8.32 -4.66 0.80
C LEU A 49 -9.55 -3.96 1.40
N SER A 50 -10.74 -4.40 1.00
CA SER A 50 -12.02 -3.85 1.50
C SER A 50 -12.52 -4.55 2.76
N ARG A 51 -11.72 -5.46 3.34
CA ARG A 51 -12.12 -6.26 4.49
C ARG A 51 -12.07 -5.43 5.77
N ASP A 52 -13.15 -5.48 6.53
CA ASP A 52 -13.26 -4.87 7.85
C ASP A 52 -13.00 -5.90 8.96
N ASN A 53 -12.81 -5.41 10.20
CA ASN A 53 -12.65 -6.22 11.41
C ASN A 53 -11.54 -7.29 11.31
N ILE A 54 -10.31 -6.82 11.11
CA ILE A 54 -9.11 -7.66 10.96
C ILE A 54 -8.52 -7.93 12.35
N ASP A 55 -8.69 -9.15 12.84
CA ASP A 55 -8.15 -9.60 14.12
C ASP A 55 -6.62 -9.78 14.04
N ASP A 56 -6.15 -10.59 13.08
CA ASP A 56 -4.73 -10.78 12.80
C ASP A 56 -4.28 -9.93 11.60
N LYS A 57 -3.79 -8.73 11.90
CA LYS A 57 -3.28 -7.80 10.89
C LYS A 57 -2.09 -8.35 10.12
N THR A 58 -1.20 -9.11 10.78
CA THR A 58 0.00 -9.65 10.11
C THR A 58 -0.43 -10.66 9.05
N GLN A 59 -1.25 -11.65 9.43
CA GLN A 59 -1.77 -12.63 8.49
C GLN A 59 -2.59 -11.99 7.36
N HIS A 60 -3.34 -10.94 7.66
CA HIS A 60 -4.11 -10.21 6.64
C HIS A 60 -3.20 -9.54 5.60
N TYR A 61 -2.14 -8.86 6.03
CA TYR A 61 -1.20 -8.24 5.10
C TYR A 61 -0.41 -9.28 4.30
N ASP A 62 -0.10 -10.44 4.88
CA ASP A 62 0.48 -11.57 4.13
C ASP A 62 -0.48 -12.06 3.02
N GLU A 63 -1.78 -12.23 3.32
CA GLU A 63 -2.80 -12.56 2.31
C GLU A 63 -2.89 -11.51 1.18
N VAL A 64 -2.75 -10.22 1.52
CA VAL A 64 -2.73 -9.13 0.54
C VAL A 64 -1.48 -9.19 -0.34
N ILE A 65 -0.31 -9.47 0.23
CA ILE A 65 0.95 -9.61 -0.52
C ILE A 65 0.87 -10.78 -1.48
N ASP A 66 0.36 -11.93 -1.03
CA ASP A 66 0.20 -13.13 -1.87
C ASP A 66 -0.76 -12.84 -3.04
N ALA A 67 -1.91 -12.21 -2.77
CA ALA A 67 -2.85 -11.84 -3.83
C ALA A 67 -2.26 -10.81 -4.81
N ALA A 68 -1.47 -9.86 -4.33
CA ALA A 68 -0.79 -8.90 -5.19
C ALA A 68 0.29 -9.56 -6.05
N ASN A 69 1.06 -10.51 -5.51
CA ASN A 69 2.03 -11.30 -6.27
C ASN A 69 1.34 -12.09 -7.39
N GLU A 70 0.22 -12.75 -7.13
CA GLU A 70 -0.53 -13.46 -8.16
C GLU A 70 -0.97 -12.53 -9.32
N VAL A 71 -1.42 -11.30 -9.02
CA VAL A 71 -1.75 -10.31 -10.05
C VAL A 71 -0.50 -9.93 -10.86
N ILE A 72 0.61 -9.62 -10.18
CA ILE A 72 1.88 -9.24 -10.81
C ILE A 72 2.39 -10.36 -11.73
N ASP A 73 2.32 -11.61 -11.26
CA ASP A 73 2.80 -12.79 -11.99
C ASP A 73 1.91 -13.14 -13.19
N SER A 74 0.62 -12.78 -13.15
CA SER A 74 -0.30 -12.96 -14.29
C SER A 74 -0.09 -11.98 -15.44
N ILE A 75 0.73 -10.94 -15.25
CA ILE A 75 0.93 -9.86 -16.20
C ILE A 75 2.33 -9.98 -16.83
N ASP A 76 2.38 -10.09 -18.17
CA ASP A 76 3.65 -10.04 -18.91
C ASP A 76 4.20 -8.61 -18.91
N ARG A 77 5.13 -8.37 -17.99
CA ARG A 77 5.84 -7.09 -17.82
C ARG A 77 6.73 -6.76 -19.01
N ASP A 78 7.33 -7.75 -19.66
CA ASP A 78 8.20 -7.52 -20.80
C ASP A 78 7.39 -7.11 -22.03
N GLU A 79 6.23 -7.73 -22.25
CA GLU A 79 5.28 -7.32 -23.29
C GLU A 79 4.77 -5.89 -23.05
N LEU A 80 4.38 -5.56 -21.81
CA LEU A 80 3.94 -4.21 -21.47
C LEU A 80 5.05 -3.18 -21.70
N ALA A 81 6.28 -3.45 -21.25
CA ALA A 81 7.40 -2.53 -21.43
C ALA A 81 7.71 -2.30 -22.90
N LYS A 82 7.69 -3.36 -23.72
CA LYS A 82 7.86 -3.28 -25.18
C LYS A 82 6.76 -2.44 -25.83
N PHE A 83 5.51 -2.66 -25.45
CA PHE A 83 4.37 -1.90 -25.99
C PHE A 83 4.51 -0.40 -25.72
N PHE A 84 4.79 0.00 -24.48
CA PHE A 84 4.92 1.42 -24.11
C PHE A 84 6.22 2.08 -24.61
N SER A 85 7.19 1.30 -25.07
CA SER A 85 8.40 1.82 -25.73
C SER A 85 8.17 2.17 -27.21
N LEU A 86 7.14 1.57 -27.83
CA LEU A 86 6.81 1.79 -29.24
C LEU A 86 5.79 2.93 -29.37
N LYS A 87 6.00 3.83 -30.34
CA LYS A 87 4.97 4.81 -30.72
C LYS A 87 3.92 4.11 -31.60
N SER A 88 2.68 4.01 -31.11
CA SER A 88 1.54 3.53 -31.89
C SER A 88 0.95 4.66 -32.76
N ASP A 89 0.46 4.31 -33.94
CA ASP A 89 -0.28 5.20 -34.84
C ASP A 89 -1.74 5.39 -34.32
N PRO A 90 -2.21 6.63 -34.08
CA PRO A 90 -3.49 6.90 -33.42
C PRO A 90 -4.76 6.69 -34.27
N GLU A 91 -4.65 6.38 -35.56
CA GLU A 91 -5.80 6.38 -36.49
C GLU A 91 -6.51 5.01 -36.66
N ASP A 92 -6.03 3.94 -36.02
CA ASP A 92 -6.64 2.60 -36.09
C ASP A 92 -7.47 2.26 -34.83
N GLU A 93 -8.75 1.93 -35.03
CA GLU A 93 -9.66 1.52 -33.94
C GLU A 93 -9.18 0.28 -33.19
N GLU A 94 -8.51 -0.67 -33.87
CA GLU A 94 -7.99 -1.88 -33.24
C GLU A 94 -6.74 -1.57 -32.40
N ALA A 95 -5.87 -0.70 -32.89
CA ALA A 95 -4.74 -0.16 -32.14
C ALA A 95 -5.20 0.58 -30.87
N GLU A 96 -6.24 1.41 -30.95
CA GLU A 96 -6.80 2.11 -29.78
C GLU A 96 -7.42 1.15 -28.75
N LYS A 97 -8.10 0.08 -29.20
CA LYS A 97 -8.60 -0.96 -28.28
C LYS A 97 -7.45 -1.69 -27.57
N ASN A 98 -6.38 -2.02 -28.29
CA ASN A 98 -5.22 -2.69 -27.69
C ASN A 98 -4.46 -1.78 -26.73
N LYS A 99 -4.30 -0.50 -27.07
CA LYS A 99 -3.73 0.52 -26.17
C LYS A 99 -4.51 0.63 -24.86
N LYS A 100 -5.85 0.70 -24.90
CA LYS A 100 -6.69 0.71 -23.69
C LYS A 100 -6.50 -0.54 -22.83
N LYS A 101 -6.35 -1.72 -23.44
CA LYS A 101 -6.06 -2.97 -22.71
C LYS A 101 -4.68 -2.93 -22.05
N MET A 102 -3.65 -2.45 -22.75
CA MET A 102 -2.29 -2.32 -22.22
C MET A 102 -2.22 -1.28 -21.08
N GLU A 103 -2.93 -0.16 -21.21
CA GLU A 103 -3.08 0.83 -20.14
C GLU A 103 -3.81 0.26 -18.92
N THR A 104 -4.86 -0.53 -19.14
CA THR A 104 -5.59 -1.21 -18.06
C THR A 104 -4.66 -2.19 -17.33
N SER A 105 -3.90 -3.00 -18.08
CA SER A 105 -2.96 -3.96 -17.52
C SER A 105 -1.83 -3.28 -16.75
N ARG A 106 -1.25 -2.19 -17.28
CA ARG A 106 -0.29 -1.35 -16.56
C ARG A 106 -0.87 -0.77 -15.26
N ASN A 107 -2.11 -0.30 -15.30
CA ASN A 107 -2.77 0.26 -14.12
C ASN A 107 -3.03 -0.81 -13.04
N GLN A 108 -3.41 -2.03 -13.46
CA GLN A 108 -3.56 -3.19 -12.56
C GLN A 108 -2.23 -3.61 -11.95
N LEU A 109 -1.16 -3.68 -12.75
CA LEU A 109 0.20 -3.94 -12.28
C LEU A 109 0.66 -2.90 -11.26
N ALA A 110 0.50 -1.62 -11.58
CA ALA A 110 0.84 -0.51 -10.69
C ALA A 110 0.04 -0.55 -9.38
N GLN A 111 -1.24 -0.90 -9.45
CA GLN A 111 -2.07 -1.05 -8.26
C GLN A 111 -1.61 -2.22 -7.40
N ALA A 112 -1.30 -3.38 -7.99
CA ALA A 112 -0.80 -4.54 -7.24
C ALA A 112 0.54 -4.26 -6.56
N LEU A 113 1.51 -3.68 -7.29
CA LEU A 113 2.80 -3.25 -6.73
C LEU A 113 2.62 -2.23 -5.61
N TYR A 114 1.72 -1.27 -5.75
CA TYR A 114 1.43 -0.29 -4.72
C TYR A 114 0.87 -0.93 -3.45
N GLN A 115 -0.12 -1.81 -3.57
CA GLN A 115 -0.75 -2.48 -2.43
C GLN A 115 0.21 -3.45 -1.73
N LYS A 116 1.02 -4.17 -2.50
CA LYS A 116 2.12 -4.99 -1.97
C LYS A 116 3.11 -4.14 -1.16
N GLY A 117 3.50 -2.98 -1.67
CA GLY A 117 4.42 -2.07 -0.98
C GLY A 117 3.85 -1.55 0.35
N LEU A 118 2.56 -1.18 0.37
CA LEU A 118 1.89 -0.78 1.60
C LEU A 118 1.83 -1.92 2.62
N ALA A 119 1.44 -3.11 2.19
CA ALA A 119 1.35 -4.28 3.07
C ALA A 119 2.72 -4.68 3.65
N LEU A 120 3.79 -4.62 2.85
CA LEU A 120 5.16 -4.86 3.32
C LEU A 120 5.57 -3.86 4.41
N ALA A 121 5.26 -2.58 4.22
CA ALA A 121 5.56 -1.55 5.21
C ALA A 121 4.77 -1.76 6.51
N GLU A 122 3.49 -2.14 6.43
CA GLU A 122 2.67 -2.41 7.62
C GLU A 122 3.11 -3.67 8.38
N ILE A 123 3.59 -4.70 7.68
CA ILE A 123 4.16 -5.87 8.35
C ILE A 123 5.42 -5.49 9.14
N GLU A 124 6.26 -4.63 8.56
CA GLU A 124 7.48 -4.17 9.21
C GLU A 124 7.19 -3.33 10.47
N THR A 125 6.22 -2.40 10.40
CA THR A 125 5.80 -1.61 11.57
C THR A 125 5.27 -2.51 12.68
N LEU A 126 4.40 -3.48 12.35
CA LEU A 126 3.86 -4.45 13.32
C LEU A 126 4.95 -5.33 13.95
N LYS A 127 5.96 -5.73 13.18
CA LYS A 127 7.11 -6.49 13.70
C LYS A 127 7.97 -5.66 14.64
N GLY A 128 8.22 -4.39 14.29
CA GLY A 128 8.95 -3.45 15.15
C GLY A 128 8.24 -3.19 16.49
N GLU A 129 6.92 -3.03 16.47
CA GLU A 129 6.10 -2.87 17.68
C GLU A 129 6.15 -4.12 18.57
N LYS A 130 5.97 -5.32 18.01
CA LYS A 130 6.05 -6.58 18.77
C LYS A 130 7.44 -6.80 19.37
N GLY A 131 8.50 -6.47 18.63
CA GLY A 131 9.88 -6.55 19.14
C GLY A 131 10.15 -5.58 20.29
N SER A 132 9.60 -4.37 20.23
CA SER A 132 9.69 -3.36 21.30
C SER A 132 8.94 -3.78 22.57
N VAL A 133 7.75 -4.37 22.42
CA VAL A 133 6.95 -4.86 23.56
C VAL A 133 7.61 -6.03 24.28
N LEU A 134 8.25 -6.95 23.54
CA LEU A 134 8.99 -8.08 24.12
C LEU A 134 10.25 -7.61 24.87
N ALA A 135 10.98 -6.63 24.33
CA ALA A 135 12.14 -6.04 25.00
C ALA A 135 11.75 -5.26 26.27
N GLY A 136 10.53 -4.71 26.34
CA GLY A 136 10.00 -4.03 27.52
C GLY A 136 9.60 -4.96 28.69
N ILE A 137 9.46 -6.26 28.46
CA ILE A 137 9.05 -7.23 29.51
C ILE A 137 10.27 -7.87 30.22
N GLU A 138 11.45 -7.89 29.61
CA GLU A 138 12.68 -8.44 30.22
C GLU A 138 13.55 -7.42 30.96
N GLY A 139 13.01 -6.25 31.30
CA GLY A 139 13.73 -5.19 32.02
C GLY A 139 13.71 -5.31 33.55
N THR A 140 14.30 -6.36 34.12
CA THR A 140 14.90 -6.26 35.48
C THR A 140 16.17 -7.08 35.54
N LYS A 141 17.29 -6.46 35.16
CA LYS A 141 18.61 -6.63 35.77
C LYS A 141 19.57 -5.59 35.23
N ASP A 142 20.04 -4.75 36.15
CA ASP A 142 21.11 -3.78 35.97
C ASP A 142 22.37 -4.43 35.37
N SER A 143 22.95 -3.79 34.36
CA SER A 143 24.38 -3.47 34.37
C SER A 143 24.68 -2.42 33.31
N ASP A 144 25.14 -1.27 33.79
CA ASP A 144 25.94 -0.27 33.09
C ASP A 144 27.02 -0.92 32.20
N GLN A 145 27.09 -0.53 30.92
CA GLN A 145 28.36 -0.16 30.29
C GLN A 145 28.18 0.56 28.95
N THR A 146 28.85 1.71 28.90
CA THR A 146 29.00 2.69 27.83
C THR A 146 29.66 2.12 26.56
N GLY A 147 29.15 2.56 25.41
CA GLY A 147 29.96 2.82 24.21
C GLY A 147 30.23 1.61 23.31
N GLY A 148 29.58 1.59 22.15
CA GLY A 148 29.95 0.67 21.08
C GLY A 148 29.02 0.79 19.89
N GLN A 149 29.48 1.48 18.86
CA GLN A 149 29.02 1.27 17.49
C GLN A 149 29.00 -0.24 17.19
N SER A 150 27.83 -0.76 16.84
CA SER A 150 27.69 -1.97 16.03
C SER A 150 26.85 -1.55 14.82
N ALA A 151 27.52 -1.20 13.72
CA ALA A 151 27.83 -2.14 12.64
C ALA A 151 26.55 -2.46 11.86
N VAL A 152 26.29 -1.82 10.71
CA VAL A 152 26.90 -2.20 9.41
C VAL A 152 27.18 -3.70 9.42
N GLY A 153 26.15 -4.49 9.13
CA GLY A 153 26.24 -5.94 9.20
C GLY A 153 24.89 -6.65 9.22
N SER A 154 23.99 -6.31 8.30
CA SER A 154 22.94 -7.20 7.83
C SER A 154 22.93 -6.97 6.32
N ASP A 155 23.84 -7.64 5.62
CA ASP A 155 23.55 -8.85 4.86
C ASP A 155 22.64 -8.51 3.67
N VAL A 156 22.89 -9.13 2.52
CA VAL A 156 22.09 -8.96 1.30
C VAL A 156 20.75 -9.68 1.50
N GLN A 157 20.02 -9.32 2.57
CA GLN A 157 18.60 -9.50 2.71
C GLN A 157 18.00 -8.52 1.71
N SER A 158 17.61 -9.06 0.56
CA SER A 158 16.73 -8.41 -0.40
C SER A 158 15.68 -7.59 0.36
N ASP A 159 15.82 -6.26 0.32
CA ASP A 159 14.81 -5.37 0.87
C ASP A 159 13.61 -5.45 -0.07
N LEU A 160 12.71 -6.38 0.23
CA LEU A 160 11.50 -6.66 -0.56
C LEU A 160 10.68 -5.40 -0.81
N PHE A 161 10.66 -4.47 0.16
CA PHE A 161 9.98 -3.19 -0.01
C PHE A 161 10.68 -2.34 -1.06
N GLU A 162 12.00 -2.17 -0.95
CA GLU A 162 12.78 -1.35 -1.87
C GLU A 162 12.80 -1.93 -3.30
N GLU A 163 12.87 -3.25 -3.44
CA GLU A 163 12.75 -3.93 -4.73
C GLU A 163 11.37 -3.70 -5.36
N ASN A 164 10.30 -3.87 -4.58
CA ASN A 164 8.94 -3.60 -5.03
C ASN A 164 8.74 -2.11 -5.38
N PHE A 165 9.30 -1.20 -4.59
CA PHE A 165 9.22 0.23 -4.82
C PHE A 165 9.95 0.62 -6.11
N LYS A 166 11.18 0.13 -6.31
CA LYS A 166 11.93 0.30 -7.57
C LYS A 166 11.15 -0.23 -8.75
N GLU A 167 10.54 -1.40 -8.63
CA GLU A 167 9.70 -1.94 -9.69
C GLU A 167 8.51 -1.03 -9.99
N LEU A 168 7.77 -0.56 -8.96
CA LEU A 168 6.66 0.38 -9.14
C LEU A 168 7.08 1.64 -9.88
N THR A 169 8.25 2.21 -9.56
CA THR A 169 8.74 3.46 -10.18
C THR A 169 8.93 3.38 -11.70
N LYS A 170 9.06 2.17 -12.26
CA LYS A 170 9.15 1.95 -13.72
C LYS A 170 7.82 2.17 -14.42
N TRP A 171 6.71 2.05 -13.69
CA TRP A 171 5.35 1.98 -14.25
C TRP A 171 4.50 3.22 -13.94
N VAL A 172 4.93 4.07 -13.00
CA VAL A 172 4.14 5.19 -12.48
C VAL A 172 4.94 6.49 -12.40
N ASP A 173 4.22 7.61 -12.47
CA ASP A 173 4.78 8.92 -12.12
C ASP A 173 4.73 9.14 -10.60
N LEU A 174 5.90 9.28 -9.98
CA LEU A 174 6.06 9.53 -8.55
C LEU A 174 5.53 10.89 -8.11
N LYS A 175 5.32 11.83 -9.03
CA LYS A 175 4.69 13.13 -8.73
C LYS A 175 3.19 13.01 -8.52
N SER A 176 2.58 11.88 -8.90
CA SER A 176 1.16 11.64 -8.67
C SER A 176 0.88 11.42 -7.19
N SER A 177 -0.04 12.21 -6.63
CA SER A 177 -0.55 12.05 -5.26
C SER A 177 -1.06 10.62 -4.97
N LYS A 178 -1.50 9.89 -6.01
CA LYS A 178 -1.99 8.50 -5.92
C LYS A 178 -1.00 7.54 -5.25
N TYR A 179 0.30 7.71 -5.51
CA TYR A 179 1.36 6.84 -4.97
C TYR A 179 2.16 7.52 -3.85
N GLY A 180 1.77 8.74 -3.47
CA GLY A 180 2.50 9.57 -2.52
C GLY A 180 2.71 8.92 -1.16
N THR A 181 1.72 8.17 -0.64
CA THR A 181 1.86 7.44 0.63
C THR A 181 3.05 6.48 0.62
N LEU A 182 3.24 5.73 -0.47
CA LEU A 182 4.34 4.77 -0.56
C LEU A 182 5.68 5.49 -0.73
N SER A 183 5.71 6.60 -1.49
CA SER A 183 6.89 7.47 -1.58
C SER A 183 7.29 8.03 -0.21
N VAL A 184 6.32 8.47 0.60
CA VAL A 184 6.56 8.94 1.97
C VAL A 184 7.18 7.85 2.83
N LEU A 185 6.66 6.61 2.74
CA LEU A 185 7.21 5.47 3.46
C LEU A 185 8.66 5.16 3.03
N SER A 186 8.96 5.15 1.72
CA SER A 186 10.32 4.94 1.22
C SER A 186 11.29 6.02 1.70
N GLU A 187 10.91 7.30 1.60
CA GLU A 187 11.72 8.43 2.07
C GLU A 187 11.96 8.37 3.57
N ARG A 188 10.93 8.00 4.35
CA ARG A 188 11.02 7.79 5.80
C ARG A 188 12.00 6.67 6.15
N ARG A 189 11.94 5.51 5.47
CA ARG A 189 12.88 4.39 5.63
C ARG A 189 14.33 4.80 5.37
N CYS A 190 14.55 5.70 4.43
CA CYS A 190 15.87 6.22 4.13
C CYS A 190 16.33 7.37 5.05
N GLY A 191 15.56 7.72 6.09
CA GLY A 191 15.86 8.82 7.00
C GLY A 191 15.68 10.22 6.39
N ARG A 192 15.09 10.33 5.19
CA ARG A 192 14.87 11.60 4.48
C ARG A 192 13.53 12.21 4.89
N LEU A 193 13.36 12.46 6.19
CA LEU A 193 12.10 12.92 6.79
C LEU A 193 11.60 14.25 6.21
N GLY A 194 12.50 15.16 5.83
CA GLY A 194 12.13 16.43 5.19
C GLY A 194 11.50 16.23 3.80
N THR A 195 12.02 15.28 3.01
CA THR A 195 11.44 14.91 1.72
C THR A 195 10.09 14.22 1.91
N ALA A 196 10.00 13.30 2.88
CA ALA A 196 8.75 12.66 3.25
C ALA A 196 7.67 13.70 3.62
N LEU A 197 8.02 14.69 4.45
CA LEU A 197 7.12 15.78 4.83
C LEU A 197 6.72 16.65 3.63
N LYS A 198 7.66 16.93 2.71
CA LYS A 198 7.37 17.66 1.47
C LYS A 198 6.32 16.92 0.64
N VAL A 199 6.48 15.62 0.42
CA VAL A 199 5.52 14.81 -0.36
C VAL A 199 4.15 14.81 0.32
N VAL A 200 4.07 14.63 1.65
CA VAL A 200 2.78 14.72 2.37
C VAL A 200 2.13 16.09 2.20
N ASN A 201 2.90 17.18 2.24
CA ASN A 201 2.35 18.52 2.02
C ASN A 201 1.85 18.71 0.58
N GLU A 202 2.57 18.20 -0.42
CA GLU A 202 2.12 18.21 -1.83
C GLU A 202 0.81 17.42 -2.00
N MET A 203 0.67 16.27 -1.34
CA MET A 203 -0.57 15.50 -1.33
C MET A 203 -1.74 16.24 -0.66
N ILE A 204 -1.46 17.04 0.38
CA ILE A 204 -2.47 17.85 1.08
C ILE A 204 -2.89 19.07 0.25
N GLN A 205 -1.95 19.65 -0.51
CA GLN A 205 -2.17 20.82 -1.37
C GLN A 205 -2.81 20.49 -2.71
N ASP A 206 -3.10 19.22 -2.99
CA ASP A 206 -3.83 18.83 -4.19
C ASP A 206 -5.27 19.37 -4.10
N ASP A 207 -5.47 20.59 -4.64
CA ASP A 207 -6.62 21.50 -4.44
C ASP A 207 -8.00 20.93 -4.87
N GLY A 208 -8.04 19.69 -5.37
CA GLY A 208 -9.24 19.01 -5.84
C GLY A 208 -9.97 18.15 -4.80
N GLU A 209 -9.35 17.80 -3.67
CA GLU A 209 -9.92 16.83 -2.73
C GLU A 209 -10.22 17.42 -1.34
N PRO A 210 -11.29 16.95 -0.65
CA PRO A 210 -11.56 17.36 0.71
C PRO A 210 -10.38 16.98 1.63
N PRO A 211 -10.09 17.76 2.69
CA PRO A 211 -9.03 17.43 3.63
C PRO A 211 -9.13 15.98 4.11
N LYS A 212 -8.06 15.21 3.94
CA LYS A 212 -8.03 13.80 4.35
C LYS A 212 -7.33 13.67 5.70
N LYS A 213 -8.09 13.31 6.74
CA LYS A 213 -7.57 13.19 8.12
C LYS A 213 -6.28 12.37 8.21
N LYS A 214 -6.23 11.23 7.50
CA LYS A 214 -5.06 10.34 7.46
C LYS A 214 -3.76 11.02 6.99
N LEU A 215 -3.84 11.97 6.04
CA LEU A 215 -2.65 12.68 5.55
C LEU A 215 -2.09 13.63 6.61
N TYR A 216 -2.96 14.28 7.37
CA TYR A 216 -2.55 15.14 8.47
C TYR A 216 -2.04 14.36 9.69
N GLU A 217 -2.62 13.18 9.96
CA GLU A 217 -2.07 12.24 10.96
C GLU A 217 -0.67 11.77 10.57
N LEU A 218 -0.44 11.45 9.29
CA LEU A 218 0.88 11.13 8.76
C LEU A 218 1.84 12.31 8.88
N LYS A 219 1.41 13.52 8.52
CA LYS A 219 2.18 14.77 8.68
C LYS A 219 2.61 14.97 10.14
N LEU A 220 1.70 14.80 11.09
CA LEU A 220 1.98 14.90 12.52
C LEU A 220 3.04 13.87 12.95
N SER A 221 2.91 12.62 12.51
CA SER A 221 3.88 11.57 12.86
C SER A 221 5.30 11.91 12.36
N LEU A 222 5.42 12.52 11.18
CA LEU A 222 6.71 12.97 10.64
C LEU A 222 7.25 14.18 11.42
N LEU A 223 6.40 15.15 11.75
CA LEU A 223 6.82 16.33 12.54
C LEU A 223 7.32 15.93 13.94
N ASP A 224 6.65 14.96 14.57
CA ASP A 224 7.07 14.41 15.86
C ASP A 224 8.42 13.69 15.76
N GLU A 225 8.62 12.87 14.72
CA GLU A 225 9.87 12.14 14.49
C GLU A 225 11.05 13.08 14.16
N ILE A 226 10.79 14.16 13.42
CA ILE A 226 11.78 15.22 13.16
C ILE A 226 12.10 15.99 14.46
N GLY A 227 11.19 16.00 15.43
CA GLY A 227 11.33 16.75 16.68
C GLY A 227 10.84 18.21 16.61
N TRP A 228 10.04 18.57 15.59
CA TRP A 228 9.49 19.91 15.43
C TRP A 228 8.22 20.11 16.26
N SER A 229 8.37 20.01 17.58
CA SER A 229 7.26 20.00 18.56
C SER A 229 6.30 21.17 18.43
N HIS A 230 6.81 22.39 18.21
CA HIS A 230 5.99 23.59 18.01
C HIS A 230 5.03 23.47 16.81
N LEU A 231 5.51 22.90 15.69
CA LEU A 231 4.68 22.65 14.50
C LEU A 231 3.71 21.50 14.75
N SER A 232 4.15 20.42 15.41
CA SER A 232 3.26 19.32 15.79
C SER A 232 2.10 19.82 16.66
N THR A 233 2.37 20.64 17.68
CA THR A 233 1.33 21.21 18.55
C THR A 233 0.35 22.09 17.78
N TYR A 234 0.87 22.98 16.94
CA TYR A 234 0.03 23.82 16.08
C TYR A 234 -0.86 22.98 15.17
N GLU A 235 -0.29 21.97 14.50
CA GLU A 235 -1.02 21.11 13.57
C GLU A 235 -2.10 20.28 14.30
N ARG A 236 -1.85 19.79 15.52
CA ARG A 236 -2.86 19.12 16.35
C ARG A 236 -4.03 20.04 16.70
N GLN A 237 -3.78 21.32 16.99
CA GLN A 237 -4.85 22.28 17.24
C GLN A 237 -5.71 22.48 15.98
N TRP A 238 -5.07 22.59 14.82
CA TRP A 238 -5.80 22.70 13.55
C TRP A 238 -6.55 21.45 13.16
N MET A 239 -6.11 20.26 13.58
CA MET A 239 -6.87 19.02 13.36
C MET A 239 -8.26 19.09 13.99
N HIS A 240 -8.42 19.70 15.16
CA HIS A 240 -9.74 19.89 15.79
C HIS A 240 -10.65 20.83 15.00
N VAL A 241 -10.06 21.83 14.33
CA VAL A 241 -10.79 22.79 13.49
C VAL A 241 -11.17 22.17 12.14
N ARG A 242 -10.25 21.46 11.50
CA ARG A 242 -10.47 20.82 10.18
C ARG A 242 -11.37 19.59 10.26
N PHE A 243 -11.29 18.84 11.36
CA PHE A 243 -12.01 17.59 11.57
C PHE A 243 -12.79 17.63 12.89
N PRO A 244 -13.81 18.52 13.00
CA PRO A 244 -14.60 18.60 14.21
C PRO A 244 -15.44 17.32 14.39
N PRO A 245 -15.73 16.91 15.64
CA PRO A 245 -16.52 15.71 15.92
C PRO A 245 -17.99 15.82 15.46
N SER A 246 -18.49 17.04 15.32
CA SER A 246 -19.82 17.35 14.80
C SER A 246 -19.76 18.63 13.98
N LEU A 247 -20.72 18.80 13.07
CA LEU A 247 -20.88 20.08 12.38
C LEU A 247 -21.18 21.19 13.40
N PRO A 248 -20.75 22.43 13.14
CA PRO A 248 -21.11 23.56 13.96
C PRO A 248 -22.65 23.69 14.03
N LEU A 249 -23.14 24.10 15.19
CA LEU A 249 -24.54 24.44 15.37
C LEU A 249 -24.78 25.75 14.58
N PHE A 250 -25.47 25.61 13.45
CA PHE A 250 -25.88 26.67 12.50
C PHE A 250 -24.82 27.11 11.50
#